data_AF-A0A5C7IUG1-F1
#
_entry.id   AF-A0A5C7IUG1-F1
#
_cell.length_a   1.000
_cell.length_b   1.000
_cell.length_c   1.000
_cell.angle_alpha   90.00
_cell.angle_beta   90.00
_cell.angle_gamma   90.00
#
_symmetry.space_group_name_H-M   'P 1'
#
loop_
_entity.id
_entity.type
_entity.pdbx_description
1 polymer ?
#
loop_
_entity_poly.entity_id
_entity_poly.type
_entity_poly.pdbx_seq_one_letter_code
_entity_poly.pdbx_strand_id
1 'polypeptide(L)'
;MGHASKKKKKGGGGSGSGRRNKGRAQLKDHSSDNGGDNELLSEEITALCAIFQEDFKVDPGSPPQIIIKLRPYSKDMGYEDLDVSAHLLVRCLPGYPYKCPKLQIIPEKGLTKSDADNLLCLLQDQANSNAREGRVMIFNLVEAAQEFLSEIIPVGQSNESVSFAAQLLSAFHIPINMLVY
;
A
#
# COMPACT_ATOMS: atom_id res chain seq x y z
N MET A 1 -29.06 -16.52 78.32
CA MET A 1 -29.75 -16.30 77.02
C MET A 1 -30.12 -14.82 76.94
N GLY A 2 -29.65 -14.16 75.88
CA GLY A 2 -29.45 -12.71 75.81
C GLY A 2 -30.67 -11.86 75.41
N HIS A 3 -30.57 -10.59 75.77
CA HIS A 3 -31.56 -9.51 75.71
C HIS A 3 -31.93 -9.03 74.30
N ALA A 4 -33.20 -8.64 74.12
CA ALA A 4 -33.75 -8.01 72.93
C ALA A 4 -33.46 -6.50 72.84
N SER A 5 -32.84 -6.13 71.71
CA SER A 5 -33.09 -4.99 70.81
C SER A 5 -33.35 -3.59 71.40
N LYS A 6 -32.29 -2.76 71.45
CA LYS A 6 -32.36 -1.30 71.65
C LYS A 6 -32.39 -0.51 70.34
N LYS A 7 -33.21 0.53 70.43
CA LYS A 7 -33.58 1.62 69.51
C LYS A 7 -32.40 2.45 68.96
N LYS A 8 -32.58 2.87 67.71
CA LYS A 8 -31.82 3.87 66.91
C LYS A 8 -31.17 5.01 67.71
N LYS A 9 -29.93 5.36 67.35
CA LYS A 9 -29.33 6.68 67.56
C LYS A 9 -28.69 7.16 66.24
N LYS A 10 -29.10 8.34 65.79
CA LYS A 10 -28.49 9.12 64.69
C LYS A 10 -27.26 9.85 65.22
N GLY A 11 -26.28 10.03 64.33
CA GLY A 11 -25.43 11.22 64.28
C GLY A 11 -23.97 11.03 64.68
N GLY A 12 -23.06 11.45 63.79
CA GLY A 12 -21.76 11.98 64.19
C GLY A 12 -20.55 11.41 63.46
N GLY A 13 -20.17 12.06 62.34
CA GLY A 13 -18.79 12.45 62.02
C GLY A 13 -17.70 11.38 61.88
N GLY A 14 -17.27 11.13 60.64
CA GLY A 14 -16.01 10.48 60.31
C GLY A 14 -15.43 11.05 59.03
N SER A 15 -14.31 11.77 59.16
CA SER A 15 -13.49 12.36 58.10
C SER A 15 -13.06 11.35 57.05
N GLY A 16 -13.04 11.76 55.79
CA GLY A 16 -12.48 10.96 54.70
C GLY A 16 -12.55 11.70 53.37
N SER A 17 -11.44 12.33 53.01
CA SER A 17 -11.15 12.83 51.67
C SER A 17 -11.55 11.82 50.59
N GLY A 18 -12.40 12.22 49.65
CA GLY A 18 -12.87 11.37 48.57
C GLY A 18 -13.49 12.22 47.47
N ARG A 19 -12.66 12.64 46.52
CA ARG A 19 -13.03 13.40 45.33
C ARG A 19 -14.20 12.71 44.62
N ARG A 20 -15.27 13.46 44.39
CA ARG A 20 -16.46 12.98 43.67
C ARG A 20 -16.11 12.67 42.21
N ASN A 21 -16.32 11.40 41.90
CA ASN A 21 -16.43 10.77 40.60
C ASN A 21 -17.58 11.38 39.76
N LYS A 22 -17.34 11.83 38.52
CA LYS A 22 -18.24 11.59 37.36
C LYS A 22 -17.66 12.12 36.06
N GLY A 23 -17.49 11.24 35.08
CA GLY A 23 -17.11 11.60 33.71
C GLY A 23 -15.88 10.90 33.17
N ARG A 24 -15.63 9.63 33.53
CA ARG A 24 -14.86 8.74 32.66
C ARG A 24 -15.66 8.65 31.37
N ALA A 25 -15.27 9.43 30.36
CA ALA A 25 -15.74 9.25 29.00
C ALA A 25 -15.57 7.76 28.70
N GLN A 26 -16.68 7.13 28.33
CA GLN A 26 -16.71 5.77 27.85
C GLN A 26 -15.65 5.67 26.77
N LEU A 27 -14.56 4.95 27.07
CA LEU A 27 -13.76 4.32 26.04
C LEU A 27 -14.77 3.49 25.28
N LYS A 28 -15.16 4.00 24.12
CA LYS A 28 -16.18 3.44 23.28
C LYS A 28 -15.74 2.02 22.98
N ASP A 29 -16.48 1.08 23.56
CA ASP A 29 -16.33 -0.33 23.25
C ASP A 29 -16.48 -0.46 21.73
N HIS A 30 -15.36 -0.63 21.03
CA HIS A 30 -15.35 -1.17 19.67
C HIS A 30 -15.67 -2.66 19.79
N SER A 31 -16.88 -2.95 20.27
CA SER A 31 -17.45 -4.28 20.24
C SER A 31 -18.02 -4.48 18.83
N SER A 32 -17.21 -5.13 17.99
CA SER A 32 -17.69 -6.09 17.01
C SER A 32 -18.58 -5.55 15.89
N ASP A 33 -18.12 -4.53 15.15
CA ASP A 33 -18.60 -4.36 13.78
C ASP A 33 -17.68 -5.14 12.82
N ASN A 34 -17.85 -6.46 12.84
CA ASN A 34 -17.22 -7.39 11.88
C ASN A 34 -18.06 -7.47 10.58
N GLY A 35 -19.10 -6.64 10.44
CA GLY A 35 -19.93 -6.54 9.25
C GLY A 35 -19.37 -5.50 8.28
N GLY A 36 -19.10 -4.29 8.79
CA GLY A 36 -18.62 -3.17 7.98
C GLY A 36 -17.20 -3.32 7.44
N ASP A 37 -16.32 -4.05 8.14
CA ASP A 37 -14.95 -4.29 7.67
C ASP A 37 -14.91 -5.18 6.41
N ASN A 38 -15.77 -6.20 6.36
CA ASN A 38 -15.95 -7.06 5.19
C ASN A 38 -16.64 -6.31 4.05
N GLU A 39 -17.59 -5.42 4.34
CA GLU A 39 -18.25 -4.58 3.32
C GLU A 39 -17.25 -3.66 2.61
N LEU A 40 -16.45 -2.90 3.37
CA LEU A 40 -15.43 -2.01 2.82
C LEU A 40 -14.41 -2.75 1.93
N LEU A 41 -13.96 -3.93 2.38
CA LEU A 41 -13.04 -4.75 1.58
C LEU A 41 -13.71 -5.26 0.30
N SER A 42 -14.99 -5.66 0.37
CA SER A 42 -15.72 -6.14 -0.80
C SER A 42 -15.98 -5.05 -1.85
N GLU A 43 -16.28 -3.83 -1.40
CA GLU A 43 -16.40 -2.65 -2.26
C GLU A 43 -15.07 -2.33 -2.94
N GLU A 44 -13.98 -2.35 -2.18
CA GLU A 44 -12.63 -2.11 -2.73
C GLU A 44 -12.26 -3.19 -3.76
N ILE A 45 -12.47 -4.47 -3.47
CA ILE A 45 -12.23 -5.57 -4.44
C ILE A 45 -13.05 -5.35 -5.71
N THR A 46 -14.32 -4.96 -5.59
CA THR A 46 -15.19 -4.72 -6.75
C THR A 46 -14.69 -3.54 -7.60
N ALA A 47 -14.25 -2.46 -6.96
CA ALA A 47 -13.65 -1.32 -7.64
C ALA A 47 -12.35 -1.72 -8.34
N LEU A 48 -11.46 -2.45 -7.67
CA LEU A 48 -10.19 -2.91 -8.23
C LEU A 48 -10.39 -3.85 -9.43
N CYS A 49 -11.36 -4.77 -9.36
CA CYS A 49 -11.76 -5.60 -10.50
C CYS A 49 -12.12 -4.75 -11.73
N ALA A 50 -12.87 -3.65 -11.52
CA ALA A 50 -13.30 -2.78 -12.61
C ALA A 50 -12.15 -1.93 -13.17
N ILE A 51 -11.23 -1.48 -12.32
CA ILE A 51 -10.10 -0.63 -12.69
C ILE A 51 -9.02 -1.44 -13.43
N PHE A 52 -8.61 -2.56 -12.86
CA PHE A 52 -7.43 -3.30 -13.30
C PHE A 52 -7.75 -4.51 -14.18
N GLN A 53 -9.02 -4.93 -14.23
CA GLN A 53 -9.51 -5.96 -15.17
C GLN A 53 -8.60 -7.20 -15.20
N GLU A 54 -7.92 -7.47 -16.32
CA GLU A 54 -7.04 -8.63 -16.49
C GLU A 54 -5.79 -8.66 -15.58
N ASP A 55 -5.35 -7.50 -15.08
CA ASP A 55 -4.21 -7.39 -14.16
C ASP A 55 -4.59 -7.70 -12.72
N PHE A 56 -5.88 -7.88 -12.42
CA PHE A 56 -6.39 -8.14 -11.09
C PHE A 56 -6.92 -9.56 -10.95
N LYS A 57 -6.49 -10.24 -9.88
CA LYS A 57 -6.96 -11.58 -9.53
C LYS A 57 -7.19 -11.68 -8.04
N VAL A 58 -8.18 -12.50 -7.66
CA VAL A 58 -8.41 -12.88 -6.27
C VAL A 58 -8.27 -14.38 -6.16
N ASP A 59 -7.28 -14.82 -5.39
CA ASP A 59 -7.15 -16.21 -5.00
C ASP A 59 -8.11 -16.49 -3.83
N PRO A 60 -9.04 -17.46 -3.95
CA PRO A 60 -10.15 -17.69 -3.02
C PRO A 60 -9.73 -18.36 -1.69
N GLY A 61 -8.55 -18.05 -1.16
CA GLY A 61 -8.07 -18.52 0.14
C GLY A 61 -8.84 -17.92 1.33
N SER A 62 -8.49 -18.35 2.55
CA SER A 62 -9.04 -17.77 3.79
C SER A 62 -7.93 -17.18 4.68
N PRO A 63 -7.86 -15.85 4.86
CA PRO A 63 -8.55 -14.82 4.07
C PRO A 63 -8.12 -14.79 2.60
N PRO A 64 -8.93 -14.19 1.70
CA PRO A 64 -8.63 -14.09 0.27
C PRO A 64 -7.31 -13.35 0.04
N GLN A 65 -6.62 -13.72 -1.04
CA GLN A 65 -5.40 -13.07 -1.46
C GLN A 65 -5.65 -12.32 -2.76
N ILE A 66 -5.40 -11.02 -2.74
CA ILE A 66 -5.49 -10.14 -3.90
C ILE A 66 -4.13 -10.14 -4.58
N ILE A 67 -4.14 -10.28 -5.90
CA ILE A 67 -2.94 -10.31 -6.74
C ILE A 67 -3.14 -9.25 -7.83
N ILE A 68 -2.24 -8.28 -7.90
CA ILE A 68 -2.30 -7.18 -8.87
C ILE A 68 -1.00 -7.14 -9.64
N LYS A 69 -1.07 -7.19 -10.97
CA LYS A 69 0.09 -6.97 -11.82
C LYS A 69 0.40 -5.47 -11.88
N LEU A 70 1.61 -5.12 -11.46
CA LEU A 70 2.13 -3.77 -11.45
C LEU A 70 2.98 -3.52 -12.70
N ARG A 71 2.78 -2.35 -13.30
CA ARG A 71 3.55 -1.80 -14.41
C ARG A 71 3.78 -0.31 -14.14
N PRO A 72 4.86 0.30 -14.65
CA PRO A 72 5.03 1.75 -14.63
C PRO A 72 3.77 2.48 -15.12
N TYR A 73 3.53 3.69 -14.63
CA TYR A 73 2.46 4.53 -15.15
C TYR A 73 2.70 4.78 -16.64
N SER A 74 1.77 4.33 -17.48
CA SER A 74 1.73 4.73 -18.88
C SER A 74 1.37 6.22 -18.93
N LYS A 75 2.37 7.10 -18.99
CA LYS A 75 2.13 8.47 -19.45
C LYS A 75 1.69 8.33 -20.91
N ASP A 76 0.59 8.96 -21.30
CA ASP A 76 0.04 9.07 -22.67
C ASP A 76 1.02 9.63 -23.74
N MET A 77 2.32 9.62 -23.48
CA MET A 77 3.41 10.15 -24.30
C MET A 77 4.17 9.10 -25.12
N GLY A 78 3.60 7.90 -25.36
CA GLY A 78 4.16 6.96 -26.34
C GLY A 78 5.58 6.46 -26.02
N TYR A 79 5.92 6.32 -24.74
CA TYR A 79 7.11 5.57 -24.35
C TYR A 79 6.79 4.08 -24.35
N GLU A 80 7.28 3.42 -25.39
CA GLU A 80 7.29 1.98 -25.60
C GLU A 80 7.94 1.25 -24.40
N ASP A 81 7.19 0.29 -23.84
CA ASP A 81 7.63 -0.84 -23.01
C ASP A 81 8.92 -0.65 -22.19
N LEU A 82 8.79 0.05 -21.06
CA LEU A 82 9.61 -0.31 -19.92
C LEU A 82 9.18 -1.74 -19.53
N ASP A 83 10.01 -2.75 -19.84
CA ASP A 83 9.79 -4.16 -19.49
C ASP A 83 9.96 -4.40 -17.97
N VAL A 84 9.55 -3.44 -17.15
CA VAL A 84 9.56 -3.48 -15.70
C VAL A 84 8.17 -3.93 -15.25
N SER A 85 8.08 -5.05 -14.54
CA SER A 85 6.84 -5.50 -13.94
C SER A 85 7.06 -6.30 -12.66
N ALA A 86 6.04 -6.31 -11.82
CA ALA A 86 6.00 -7.10 -10.59
C ALA A 86 4.55 -7.47 -10.26
N HIS A 87 4.36 -8.46 -9.39
CA HIS A 87 3.07 -8.72 -8.77
C HIS A 87 3.05 -8.23 -7.32
N LEU A 88 2.02 -7.47 -6.97
CA LEU A 88 1.68 -7.13 -5.59
C LEU A 88 0.68 -8.15 -5.06
N LEU A 89 1.09 -8.87 -4.02
CA LEU A 89 0.25 -9.82 -3.29
C LEU A 89 -0.19 -9.16 -1.99
N VAL A 90 -1.50 -9.02 -1.82
CA VAL A 90 -2.13 -8.39 -0.65
C VAL A 90 -3.01 -9.41 0.06
N ARG A 91 -2.73 -9.64 1.35
CA ARG A 91 -3.58 -10.46 2.22
C ARG A 91 -4.15 -9.59 3.34
N CYS A 92 -5.43 -9.25 3.22
CA CYS A 92 -6.16 -8.47 4.21
C CYS A 92 -6.41 -9.33 5.46
N LEU A 93 -5.95 -8.87 6.62
CA LEU A 93 -6.16 -9.54 7.89
C LEU A 93 -7.50 -9.09 8.51
N PRO A 94 -8.14 -9.91 9.37
CA PRO A 94 -9.34 -9.49 10.09
C PRO A 94 -9.13 -8.18 10.87
N GLY A 95 -9.95 -7.17 10.57
CA GLY A 95 -9.80 -5.80 11.07
C GLY A 95 -9.17 -4.81 10.08
N TYR A 96 -8.92 -5.20 8.82
CA TYR A 96 -8.70 -4.25 7.74
C TYR A 96 -9.90 -3.29 7.60
N PRO A 97 -9.74 -1.98 7.32
CA PRO A 97 -8.47 -1.27 7.05
C PRO A 97 -7.66 -0.86 8.28
N TYR A 98 -8.21 -0.99 9.50
CA TYR A 98 -7.52 -0.59 10.74
C TYR A 98 -6.32 -1.48 11.10
N LYS A 99 -6.22 -2.66 10.49
CA LYS A 99 -5.01 -3.48 10.48
C LYS A 99 -4.39 -3.48 9.10
N CYS A 100 -3.08 -3.21 9.09
CA CYS A 100 -2.26 -3.25 7.90
C CYS A 100 -2.33 -4.64 7.23
N PRO A 101 -2.58 -4.72 5.90
CA PRO A 101 -2.54 -5.98 5.18
C PRO A 101 -1.10 -6.54 5.13
N LYS A 102 -0.97 -7.84 4.89
CA LYS A 102 0.33 -8.43 4.58
C LYS A 102 0.63 -8.21 3.11
N LEU A 103 1.80 -7.64 2.83
CA LEU A 103 2.27 -7.31 1.48
C LEU A 103 3.44 -8.21 1.09
N GLN A 104 3.47 -8.62 -0.18
CA GLN A 104 4.61 -9.27 -0.80
C GLN A 104 4.75 -8.77 -2.25
N ILE A 105 6.00 -8.53 -2.66
CA ILE A 105 6.35 -8.21 -4.04
C ILE A 105 6.98 -9.46 -4.67
N ILE A 106 6.46 -9.88 -5.82
CA ILE A 106 7.10 -10.87 -6.68
C ILE A 106 7.64 -10.13 -7.90
N PRO A 107 8.96 -9.89 -8.00
CA PRO A 107 9.54 -9.26 -9.18
C PRO A 107 9.37 -10.18 -10.38
N GLU A 108 9.09 -9.61 -11.56
CA GLU A 108 9.03 -10.37 -12.80
C GLU A 108 10.16 -9.98 -13.75
N LYS A 109 10.09 -8.78 -14.30
CA LYS A 109 11.00 -8.29 -15.31
C LYS A 109 11.49 -6.89 -14.95
N GLY A 110 12.70 -6.56 -15.35
CA GLY A 110 13.27 -5.21 -15.20
C GLY A 110 13.49 -4.71 -13.76
N LEU A 111 13.06 -5.46 -12.74
CA LEU A 111 13.14 -5.07 -11.33
C LEU A 111 14.20 -5.89 -10.59
N THR A 112 15.21 -5.22 -10.03
CA THR A 112 16.21 -5.90 -9.19
C THR A 112 15.61 -6.35 -7.86
N LYS A 113 16.28 -7.28 -7.19
CA LYS A 113 15.88 -7.66 -5.83
C LYS A 113 15.92 -6.46 -4.87
N SER A 114 16.93 -5.59 -4.97
CA SER A 114 17.02 -4.39 -4.14
C SER A 114 15.87 -3.42 -4.40
N ASP A 115 15.46 -3.23 -5.66
CA ASP A 115 14.33 -2.37 -6.00
C ASP A 115 13.02 -2.95 -5.48
N ALA A 116 12.84 -4.28 -5.57
CA ALA A 116 11.69 -4.96 -5.00
C ALA A 116 11.63 -4.85 -3.47
N ASP A 117 12.77 -4.96 -2.78
CA ASP A 117 12.87 -4.79 -1.32
C ASP A 117 12.58 -3.33 -0.92
N ASN A 118 13.10 -2.35 -1.68
CA ASN A 118 12.81 -0.92 -1.48
C ASN A 118 11.33 -0.59 -1.70
N LEU A 119 10.73 -1.11 -2.77
CA LEU A 119 9.31 -0.99 -3.06
C LEU A 119 8.48 -1.58 -1.92
N LEU A 120 8.82 -2.78 -1.44
CA LEU A 120 8.12 -3.41 -0.33
C LEU A 120 8.18 -2.55 0.95
N CYS A 121 9.35 -1.97 1.27
CA CYS A 121 9.49 -1.07 2.42
C CYS A 121 8.59 0.17 2.28
N LEU A 122 8.61 0.83 1.12
CA LEU A 122 7.76 1.99 0.84
C LEU A 122 6.28 1.68 1.03
N LEU A 123 5.81 0.56 0.47
CA LEU A 123 4.40 0.17 0.57
C LEU A 123 4.01 -0.22 2.00
N GLN A 124 4.90 -0.83 2.77
CA GLN A 124 4.65 -1.13 4.19
C GLN A 124 4.47 0.15 5.01
N ASP A 125 5.30 1.17 4.78
CA ASP A 125 5.19 2.45 5.47
C ASP A 125 3.86 3.16 5.13
N GLN A 126 3.48 3.19 3.86
CA GLN A 126 2.20 3.75 3.44
C GLN A 126 1.00 2.96 4.01
N ALA A 127 1.07 1.63 3.99
CA ALA A 127 0.01 0.78 4.54
C ALA A 127 -0.16 0.99 6.05
N ASN A 128 0.95 1.14 6.79
CA ASN A 128 0.93 1.47 8.21
C ASN A 128 0.31 2.86 8.48
N SER A 129 0.60 3.85 7.64
CA SER A 129 -0.02 5.17 7.76
C SER A 129 -1.53 5.13 7.51
N ASN A 130 -1.96 4.50 6.42
CA ASN A 130 -3.38 4.38 6.08
C ASN A 130 -4.16 3.56 7.12
N ALA A 131 -3.55 2.53 7.71
CA ALA A 131 -4.19 1.72 8.75
C ALA A 131 -4.48 2.53 10.03
N ARG A 132 -3.57 3.45 10.40
CA ARG A 132 -3.80 4.36 11.54
C ARG A 132 -4.96 5.33 11.30
N GLU A 133 -5.22 5.65 10.04
CA GLU A 133 -6.33 6.51 9.61
C GLU A 133 -7.62 5.72 9.34
N GLY A 134 -7.57 4.38 9.34
CA GLY A 134 -8.72 3.53 9.07
C GLY A 134 -9.22 3.60 7.63
N ARG A 135 -8.32 3.84 6.66
CA ARG A 135 -8.67 4.00 5.24
C ARG A 135 -8.37 2.75 4.44
N VAL A 136 -9.29 2.39 3.55
CA VAL A 136 -8.99 1.43 2.46
C VAL A 136 -7.81 1.98 1.64
N MET A 137 -6.89 1.10 1.25
CA MET A 137 -5.54 1.53 0.85
C MET A 137 -4.97 0.76 -0.33
N ILE A 138 -5.59 -0.31 -0.81
CA ILE A 138 -5.01 -1.16 -1.85
C ILE A 138 -4.80 -0.37 -3.14
N PHE A 139 -5.77 0.46 -3.53
CA PHE A 139 -5.63 1.33 -4.69
C PHE A 139 -4.43 2.30 -4.54
N ASN A 140 -4.36 3.01 -3.41
CA ASN A 140 -3.26 3.96 -3.14
C ASN A 140 -1.89 3.26 -3.13
N LEU A 141 -1.82 2.03 -2.61
CA LEU A 141 -0.59 1.22 -2.63
C LEU A 141 -0.20 0.85 -4.06
N VAL A 142 -1.17 0.53 -4.92
CA VAL A 142 -0.90 0.30 -6.35
C VAL A 142 -0.37 1.58 -7.01
N GLU A 143 -1.01 2.74 -6.77
CA GLU A 143 -0.55 4.01 -7.33
C GLU A 143 0.90 4.33 -6.93
N ALA A 144 1.21 4.25 -5.63
CA ALA A 144 2.56 4.48 -5.14
C ALA A 144 3.57 3.48 -5.73
N ALA A 145 3.16 2.23 -5.95
CA ALA A 145 4.00 1.24 -6.59
C ALA A 145 4.26 1.56 -8.07
N GLN A 146 3.23 1.96 -8.82
CA GLN A 146 3.35 2.33 -10.22
C GLN A 146 4.21 3.59 -10.40
N GLU A 147 4.11 4.56 -9.49
CA GLU A 147 4.99 5.74 -9.44
C GLU A 147 6.45 5.32 -9.22
N PHE A 148 6.72 4.49 -8.21
CA PHE A 148 8.06 3.95 -7.95
C PHE A 148 8.63 3.22 -9.17
N LEU A 149 7.86 2.33 -9.80
CA LEU A 149 8.30 1.59 -10.99
C LEU A 149 8.59 2.49 -12.18
N SER A 150 7.97 3.68 -12.25
CA SER A 150 8.22 4.66 -13.32
C SER A 150 9.57 5.38 -13.17
N GLU A 151 10.16 5.37 -11.96
CA GLU A 151 11.48 5.94 -11.69
C GLU A 151 12.61 4.91 -11.85
N ILE A 152 12.29 3.62 -11.93
CA ILE A 152 13.27 2.56 -12.13
C ILE A 152 13.84 2.61 -13.55
N ILE A 153 15.15 2.67 -13.64
CA ILE A 153 15.88 2.48 -14.90
C ILE A 153 15.98 0.97 -15.14
N PRO A 154 15.44 0.42 -16.25
CA PRO A 154 15.48 -1.01 -16.51
C PRO A 154 16.92 -1.53 -16.56
N VAL A 155 17.15 -2.68 -15.92
CA VAL A 155 18.44 -3.40 -15.97
C VAL A 155 18.67 -3.92 -17.38
N GLY A 156 19.31 -3.11 -18.22
CA GLY A 156 19.52 -3.38 -19.64
C GLY A 156 19.68 -2.15 -20.52
N GLN A 157 19.35 -0.95 -20.03
CA GLN A 157 19.52 0.30 -20.78
C GLN A 157 20.81 1.09 -20.45
N SER A 158 21.68 0.56 -19.58
CA SER A 158 23.02 1.12 -19.39
C SER A 158 23.98 0.64 -20.48
N ASN A 159 23.89 1.29 -21.65
CA ASN A 159 24.87 1.35 -22.77
C ASN A 159 24.25 1.06 -24.14
N GLU A 160 23.38 1.95 -24.64
CA GLU A 160 23.43 2.39 -26.05
C GLU A 160 22.93 3.84 -26.14
N SER A 161 23.59 4.74 -25.41
CA SER A 161 23.71 6.13 -25.88
C SER A 161 24.78 6.20 -26.97
N VAL A 162 24.64 5.39 -28.03
CA VAL A 162 25.42 5.63 -29.25
C VAL A 162 24.69 6.71 -30.02
N SER A 163 25.01 7.95 -29.63
CA SER A 163 24.98 9.17 -30.44
C SER A 163 24.40 8.97 -31.85
N PHE A 164 23.10 9.18 -32.03
CA PHE A 164 22.45 9.26 -33.35
C PHE A 164 23.06 10.39 -34.23
N ALA A 165 23.84 11.30 -33.62
CA ALA A 165 24.64 12.31 -34.29
C ALA A 165 25.93 11.77 -34.96
N ALA A 166 26.44 10.60 -34.56
CA ALA A 166 27.68 10.04 -35.13
C ALA A 166 27.42 9.17 -36.37
N GLN A 167 26.22 8.59 -36.53
CA GLN A 167 25.91 7.69 -37.64
C GLN A 167 25.62 8.42 -38.97
N LEU A 168 25.27 9.72 -38.93
CA LEU A 168 25.04 10.53 -40.13
C LEU A 168 26.34 11.08 -40.75
N LEU A 169 27.45 11.10 -40.01
CA LEU A 169 28.74 11.58 -40.51
C LEU A 169 29.57 10.49 -41.22
N SER A 170 29.23 9.21 -41.08
CA SER A 170 29.88 8.13 -41.83
C SER A 170 29.27 7.89 -43.22
N ALA A 171 28.16 8.54 -43.58
CA ALA A 171 27.47 8.35 -44.85
C ALA A 171 27.96 9.25 -46.00
N PHE A 172 28.86 10.21 -45.74
CA PHE A 172 29.46 11.04 -46.78
C PHE A 172 30.98 10.88 -46.80
N HIS A 173 31.44 9.72 -47.29
CA HIS A 173 32.80 9.62 -47.85
C HIS A 173 32.80 10.33 -49.21
N ILE A 174 32.96 11.66 -49.20
CA ILE A 174 33.36 12.40 -50.39
C ILE A 174 34.87 12.21 -50.53
N PRO A 175 35.38 11.52 -51.55
CA PRO A 175 36.82 11.48 -51.80
C PRO A 175 37.30 12.89 -52.18
N ILE A 176 38.24 13.45 -51.41
CA ILE A 176 38.82 14.80 -51.61
C ILE A 176 39.69 14.91 -52.88
N ASN A 177 39.78 13.87 -53.73
CA ASN A 177 40.72 13.82 -54.86
C ASN A 177 40.08 14.02 -56.25
N MET A 178 39.22 15.04 -56.42
CA MET A 178 38.67 15.41 -57.73
C MET A 178 38.42 16.93 -57.89
N LEU A 179 39.33 17.76 -57.36
CA LEU A 179 39.36 19.20 -57.65
C LEU A 179 40.80 19.70 -57.86
N VAL A 180 41.53 19.04 -58.75
CA VAL A 180 42.64 19.67 -59.47
C VAL A 180 42.70 19.05 -60.87
N TYR A 181 42.08 19.71 -61.85
CA TYR A 181 42.54 19.84 -63.24
C TYR A 181 41.85 21.05 -63.88
#